data_AF-A0A810AHJ3-F1
#
_entry.id   AF-A0A810AHJ3-F1
#
_cell.length_a   1.000
_cell.length_b   1.000
_cell.length_c   1.000
_cell.angle_alpha   90.00
_cell.angle_beta   90.00
_cell.angle_gamma   90.00
#
_symmetry.space_group_name_H-M   'P 1'
#
loop_
_entity.id
_entity.type
_entity.pdbx_description
1 polymer ?
#
loop_
_entity_poly.entity_id
_entity_poly.type
_entity_poly.pdbx_seq_one_letter_code
_entity_poly.pdbx_strand_id
1 'polypeptide(L)' 'MAEYQLTATDAFVIRTADQASIPNDAGNHDWQVYQQWLADGGVPDPVPPTINPALDNTAIHGPTASEILGAQHVSH' A
#
# COMPACT_ATOMS: atom_id res chain seq x y z
N MET A 1 3.18 8.54 -8.66
CA MET A 1 2.99 7.08 -8.53
C MET A 1 4.02 6.44 -9.43
N ALA A 2 4.70 5.39 -8.99
CA ALA A 2 5.68 4.70 -9.83
C ALA A 2 4.99 3.96 -10.99
N GLU A 3 5.74 3.62 -12.04
CA GLU A 3 5.24 2.86 -13.19
C GLU A 3 4.96 1.38 -12.85
N TYR A 4 5.60 0.91 -11.77
CA TYR A 4 5.50 -0.46 -11.29
C TYR A 4 5.29 -0.48 -9.79
N GLN A 5 4.59 -1.50 -9.32
CA GLN A 5 4.31 -1.75 -7.91
C GLN A 5 4.78 -3.15 -7.52
N LEU A 6 5.50 -3.24 -6.40
CA LEU A 6 5.92 -4.50 -5.81
C LEU A 6 4.71 -5.24 -5.22
N THR A 7 4.76 -6.56 -5.28
CA THR A 7 3.76 -7.42 -4.64
C THR A 7 4.37 -8.13 -3.44
N ALA A 8 3.51 -8.67 -2.56
CA ALA A 8 3.96 -9.37 -1.36
C ALA A 8 4.87 -10.58 -1.67
N THR A 9 4.80 -11.08 -2.90
CA THR A 9 5.65 -12.14 -3.43
C THR A 9 6.57 -11.57 -4.51
N ASP A 10 7.87 -11.83 -4.43
CA ASP A 10 8.85 -11.45 -5.46
C ASP A 10 8.66 -12.18 -6.82
N ALA A 11 7.59 -12.97 -6.95
CA ALA A 11 7.24 -13.74 -8.13
C ALA A 11 6.77 -12.88 -9.32
N PHE A 12 6.22 -11.70 -9.06
CA PHE A 12 5.69 -10.81 -10.09
C PHE A 12 5.55 -9.36 -9.59
N VAL A 13 5.51 -8.43 -10.54
CA VAL A 13 5.25 -7.00 -10.31
C VAL A 13 3.97 -6.58 -11.03
N ILE A 14 3.33 -5.50 -10.58
CA ILE A 14 2.14 -4.93 -11.25
C ILE A 14 2.57 -3.68 -12.01
N ARG A 15 2.26 -3.60 -13.32
CA ARG A 15 2.40 -2.35 -14.08
C ARG A 15 1.20 -1.46 -13.82
N THR A 16 1.43 -0.27 -13.29
CA THR A 16 0.36 0.61 -12.82
C THR A 16 -0.50 1.16 -13.96
N ALA A 17 0.07 1.30 -15.16
CA ALA A 17 -0.60 1.81 -16.36
C ALA A 17 -1.84 1.00 -16.76
N ASP A 18 -1.75 -0.33 -16.77
CA ASP A 18 -2.84 -1.23 -17.23
C ASP A 18 -3.24 -2.26 -16.17
N GLN A 19 -2.66 -2.19 -14.97
CA GLN A 19 -2.83 -3.18 -13.90
C GLN A 19 -2.43 -4.60 -14.32
N ALA A 20 -1.50 -4.72 -15.28
CA ALA A 20 -1.00 -6.00 -15.76
C ALA A 20 -0.05 -6.64 -14.74
N SER A 21 -0.23 -7.92 -14.46
CA SER A 21 0.71 -8.72 -13.68
C SER A 21 1.85 -9.24 -14.54
N ILE A 22 3.07 -8.83 -14.22
CA ILE A 22 4.29 -9.18 -14.95
C ILE A 22 5.06 -10.21 -14.12
N PRO A 23 5.03 -11.50 -14.51
CA PRO A 23 5.84 -12.53 -13.84
C PRO A 23 7.33 -12.26 -14.02
N ASN A 24 8.13 -12.66 -13.03
CA ASN A 24 9.58 -12.49 -12.99
C ASN A 24 10.37 -13.40 -13.95
N ASP A 25 9.80 -13.70 -15.11
CA ASP A 25 10.35 -14.61 -16.10
C ASP A 25 11.29 -13.88 -17.07
N ALA A 26 12.50 -14.42 -17.26
CA ALA A 26 13.51 -13.81 -18.14
C ALA A 26 13.09 -13.79 -19.62
N GLY A 27 12.16 -14.66 -20.04
CA GLY A 27 11.57 -14.67 -21.37
C GLY A 27 10.41 -13.68 -21.54
N ASN A 28 9.90 -13.11 -20.46
CA ASN A 28 8.83 -12.12 -20.53
C ASN A 28 9.39 -10.75 -20.92
N HIS A 29 8.87 -10.19 -22.02
CA HIS A 29 9.26 -8.88 -22.50
C HIS A 29 8.97 -7.77 -21.48
N ASP A 30 7.81 -7.80 -20.83
CA ASP A 30 7.44 -6.80 -19.83
C ASP A 30 8.36 -6.83 -18.60
N TRP A 31 8.88 -8.02 -18.26
CA TRP A 31 9.87 -8.17 -17.20
C TRP A 31 11.21 -7.54 -17.59
N GLN A 32 11.67 -7.76 -18.82
CA GLN A 32 12.91 -7.14 -19.33
C GLN A 32 12.80 -5.61 -19.35
N VAL A 33 11.64 -5.07 -19.74
CA VAL A 33 11.39 -3.62 -19.71
C VAL A 33 11.43 -3.10 -18.27
N TYR A 34 10.82 -3.79 -17.32
CA TYR A 34 10.89 -3.44 -15.89
C TYR A 34 12.35 -3.43 -15.38
N GLN A 35 13.15 -4.44 -15.74
CA GLN A 35 14.57 -4.51 -15.36
C GLN A 35 15.38 -3.36 -15.96
N GLN A 36 15.13 -3.00 -17.22
CA GLN A 36 15.78 -1.86 -17.86
C GLN A 36 15.41 -0.54 -17.19
N TRP A 37 14.14 -0.38 -16.79
CA TRP A 37 13.66 0.77 -16.04
C TRP A 37 14.31 0.90 -14.67
N LEU A 38 14.47 -0.21 -13.93
CA LEU A 38 15.24 -0.22 -12.68
C LEU A 38 16.69 0.22 -12.90
N ALA A 39 17.33 -0.24 -13.97
CA ALA A 39 18.71 0.12 -14.31
C ALA A 39 18.88 1.60 -14.69
N ASP A 40 17.82 2.24 -15.21
CA ASP A 40 17.78 3.68 -15.48
C ASP A 40 17.55 4.53 -14.22
N GLY A 41 17.31 3.89 -13.07
CA GLY A 41 17.05 4.55 -11.79
C GLY A 41 15.57 4.57 -11.38
N GLY A 42 14.73 3.78 -12.04
CA GLY A 42 13.34 3.58 -11.66
C GLY A 42 13.20 2.97 -10.26
N VAL A 43 12.25 3.49 -9.48
CA VAL A 43 11.96 3.02 -8.11
C VAL A 43 10.49 2.58 -8.04
N PRO A 44 10.19 1.28 -7.86
CA PRO A 44 8.82 0.78 -7.81
C PRO A 44 8.13 1.22 -6.52
N ASP A 45 6.80 1.31 -6.58
CA ASP A 45 5.97 1.55 -5.41
C ASP A 45 6.05 0.33 -4.46
N PRO A 46 6.14 0.53 -3.14
CA PRO A 46 6.22 -0.56 -2.18
C PRO A 46 4.95 -1.43 -2.20
N VAL A 47 5.06 -2.61 -1.60
CA VAL A 47 3.91 -3.50 -1.41
C VAL A 47 2.84 -2.75 -0.59
N PRO A 48 1.58 -2.67 -1.06
CA PRO A 48 0.53 -2.02 -0.32
C PRO A 48 0.31 -2.78 1.00
N PRO A 49 0.07 -2.07 2.12
CA PRO A 49 -0.18 -2.74 3.38
C PRO A 49 -1.39 -3.66 3.22
N THR A 50 -1.23 -4.93 3.60
CA THR A 50 -2.37 -5.83 3.76
C THR A 50 -3.27 -5.23 4.82
N ILE A 51 -4.44 -4.73 4.41
CA ILE A 51 -5.50 -4.36 5.35
C ILE A 51 -5.86 -5.65 6.08
N ASN A 52 -5.40 -5.80 7.32
CA ASN A 52 -5.83 -6.90 8.16
C ASN A 52 -7.26 -6.57 8.62
N PRO A 53 -8.30 -7.28 8.15
CA PRO A 53 -9.68 -6.98 8.53
C PRO A 53 -9.91 -7.12 10.04
N ALA A 54 -9.02 -7.79 10.78
CA ALA A 54 -9.12 -7.86 12.24
C ALA A 54 -8.82 -6.53 12.96
N LEU A 55 -8.17 -5.55 12.30
CA LEU A 55 -7.90 -4.23 12.88
C LEU A 55 -9.00 -3.20 12.56
N ASP A 56 -9.86 -3.48 11.58
CA ASP A 56 -10.98 -2.60 11.18
C ASP A 56 -12.01 -2.46 12.32
N ASN A 57 -12.19 -3.52 13.10
CA ASN A 57 -13.16 -3.62 14.20
C ASN A 57 -12.79 -2.78 15.44
N THR A 58 -11.56 -2.25 15.53
CA THR A 58 -11.08 -1.49 16.70
C THR A 58 -11.00 0.02 16.43
N ALA A 59 -11.03 0.44 15.16
CA ALA A 59 -11.00 1.87 14.79
C ALA A 59 -12.37 2.56 14.87
N ILE A 60 -13.47 1.80 14.95
CA ILE A 60 -14.84 2.36 15.04
C ILE A 60 -15.24 2.72 16.48
N HIS A 61 -14.47 2.31 17.49
CA HIS A 61 -14.72 2.68 18.89
C HIS A 61 -13.55 3.46 19.50
N GLY A 62 -12.98 4.41 18.77
CA GLY A 62 -12.28 5.50 19.43
C GLY A 62 -13.32 6.36 20.16
N PRO A 63 -13.25 6.56 21.49
CA PRO A 63 -14.15 7.50 22.16
C PRO A 63 -13.99 8.85 21.47
N THR A 64 -15.03 9.29 20.77
CA THR A 64 -15.01 10.57 20.07
C THR A 64 -14.54 11.64 21.04
N ALA A 65 -13.65 12.52 20.59
CA ALA A 65 -13.00 13.58 21.38
C ALA A 65 -13.98 14.58 22.02
N SER A 66 -15.29 14.37 21.88
CA SER A 66 -16.37 15.14 22.50
C SER A 66 -16.68 14.74 23.95
N GLU A 67 -16.21 13.57 24.45
CA GLU A 67 -16.44 13.15 25.85
C GLU A 67 -15.33 13.56 26.83
N ILE A 68 -14.13 13.91 26.36
CA ILE A 68 -12.97 14.17 27.25
C ILE A 68 -12.90 15.63 27.76
N LEU A 69 -13.64 16.58 27.17
CA LEU A 69 -13.55 18.01 27.54
C LEU A 69 -14.83 18.61 28.13
N GLY A 70 -15.91 17.83 28.30
CA GLY A 70 -17.25 18.37 28.56
C GLY A 70 -17.90 18.01 29.90
N ALA A 71 -17.22 18.10 31.05
CA ALA A 71 -17.87 18.32 32.37
C ALA A 71 -16.86 18.46 33.52
N GLN A 72 -15.90 19.38 33.39
CA GLN A 72 -15.22 19.95 34.55
C GLN A 72 -15.77 21.36 34.78
N HIS A 73 -16.99 21.46 35.30
CA HIS A 73 -17.45 22.70 35.94
C HIS A 73 -18.06 22.36 37.30
N VAL A 74 -17.19 22.36 38.29
CA VAL A 74 -17.54 22.49 39.70
C VAL A 74 -18.18 23.85 39.94
N SER A 75 -19.25 23.90 40.74
CA SER A 75 -19.61 24.92 41.75
C SER A 75 -21.11 25.22 41.76
N HIS A 76 -21.80 24.65 42.75
CA HIS A 76 -22.61 25.41 43.70
C HIS A 76 -22.68 24.65 45.03
#